data_AF-A0A1V6Q4P5-F1
#
_entry.id   AF-A0A1V6Q4P5-F1
#
_cell.length_a   1.000
_cell.length_b   1.000
_cell.length_c   1.000
_cell.angle_alpha   90.00
_cell.angle_beta   90.00
_cell.angle_gamma   90.00
#
_symmetry.space_group_name_H-M   'P 1'
#
loop_
_entity.id
_entity.type
_entity.pdbx_description
1 polymer ?
#
loop_
_entity_poly.entity_id
_entity_poly.type
_entity_poly.pdbx_seq_one_letter_code
_entity_poly.pdbx_strand_id
1 'polypeptide(L)'
;MADDQTVGSFIIDIKSKEVLFTWDATDQIDIKDSNMEMGWSITGDGRTFETDWDYFHLDSIDKMQDGSYLTSGRHTSTIYKMSPKDGSILWRLGGNKSDFTLKPGLNLSSQHHVRVRGEDENGMTISLLNNANDEHHQTALSSSGLVLRIGMDTMHVTLVHRYYSPQGLLADREDSLTEHILDDSHMVFETKLEDPTGYWYRNWKVNLTTAPATSPVVYALSEVTGGPTVWYVSWNGAIQVHLWRIYASQEQWDGYQFVGNFEKVGFETRIESEEYFAWTIIEAVDGAGRALRNSSVSVTTFTRDLDLIEQQNIL
;
A
#
# COMPACT_ATOMS: atom_id res chain seq x y z
N MET A 1 -6.35 1.30 33.07
CA MET A 1 -7.02 1.78 31.85
C MET A 1 -5.90 2.03 30.86
N ALA A 2 -5.81 1.19 29.84
CA ALA A 2 -4.88 1.40 28.74
C ALA A 2 -5.51 2.45 27.82
N ASP A 3 -4.79 3.53 27.58
CA ASP A 3 -5.25 4.74 26.88
C ASP A 3 -4.71 4.78 25.43
N ASP A 4 -4.42 3.61 24.87
CA ASP A 4 -3.82 3.45 23.54
C ASP A 4 -4.79 2.63 22.69
N GLN A 5 -5.92 3.23 22.34
CA GLN A 5 -6.81 2.71 21.30
C GLN A 5 -6.44 3.40 19.99
N THR A 6 -6.26 2.63 18.92
CA THR A 6 -5.97 3.18 17.57
C THR A 6 -7.23 3.75 16.91
N VAL A 7 -7.87 4.69 17.60
CA VAL A 7 -9.19 5.27 17.25
C VAL A 7 -9.09 6.76 16.92
N GLY A 8 -7.86 7.26 16.80
CA GLY A 8 -7.56 8.66 16.55
C GLY A 8 -6.77 8.93 15.28
N SER A 9 -6.64 10.21 14.95
CA SER A 9 -5.82 10.68 13.83
C SER A 9 -5.08 11.95 14.20
N PHE A 10 -3.92 12.15 13.57
CA PHE A 10 -3.11 13.36 13.71
C PHE A 10 -2.93 14.02 12.35
N ILE A 11 -2.99 15.35 12.32
CA ILE A 11 -2.61 16.15 11.16
C ILE A 11 -1.30 16.82 11.47
N ILE A 12 -0.31 16.60 10.62
CA ILE A 12 1.07 17.04 10.84
C ILE A 12 1.47 17.95 9.68
N ASP A 13 2.12 19.07 10.00
CA ASP A 13 2.84 19.83 8.98
C ASP A 13 4.13 19.08 8.62
N ILE A 14 4.25 18.64 7.37
CA ILE A 14 5.37 17.79 6.94
C ILE A 14 6.72 18.53 7.07
N LYS A 15 6.73 19.86 6.94
CA LYS A 15 7.97 20.65 6.93
C LYS A 15 8.45 20.94 8.36
N SER A 16 7.58 21.43 9.24
CA SER A 16 7.91 21.73 10.63
C SER A 16 7.88 20.50 11.53
N LYS A 17 7.20 19.43 11.10
CA LYS A 17 6.89 18.22 11.88
C LYS A 17 5.99 18.50 13.09
N GLU A 18 5.30 19.63 13.10
CA GLU A 18 4.38 19.99 14.17
C GLU A 18 3.03 19.30 13.97
N VAL A 19 2.48 18.78 15.06
CA VAL A 19 1.10 18.31 15.11
C VAL A 19 0.19 19.53 15.12
N LEU A 20 -0.57 19.71 14.04
CA LEU A 20 -1.52 20.79 13.87
C LEU A 20 -2.85 20.48 14.57
N PHE A 21 -3.20 19.20 14.64
CA PHE A 21 -4.49 18.75 15.12
C PHE A 21 -4.44 17.27 15.51
N THR A 22 -5.11 16.93 16.61
CA THR A 22 -5.34 15.54 17.07
C THR A 22 -6.84 15.34 17.20
N TRP A 23 -7.31 14.18 16.78
CA TRP A 23 -8.69 13.75 16.94
C TRP A 23 -8.73 12.35 17.51
N ASP A 24 -9.69 12.12 18.41
CA ASP A 24 -9.97 10.83 19.01
C ASP A 24 -11.46 10.52 18.81
N ALA A 25 -11.77 9.34 18.27
CA ALA A 25 -13.15 8.93 18.08
C ALA A 25 -13.90 8.77 19.40
N THR A 26 -13.23 8.42 20.49
CA THR A 26 -13.88 8.14 21.80
C THR A 26 -14.48 9.38 22.44
N ASP A 27 -13.99 10.56 22.08
CA ASP A 27 -14.53 11.85 22.54
C ASP A 27 -15.92 12.15 21.93
N GLN A 28 -16.26 11.55 20.79
CA GLN A 28 -17.40 11.98 19.97
C GLN A 28 -18.29 10.86 19.41
N ILE A 29 -17.81 9.62 19.42
CA ILE A 29 -18.46 8.45 18.85
C ILE A 29 -18.60 7.41 19.96
N ASP A 30 -19.86 7.13 20.32
CA ASP A 30 -20.17 6.16 21.37
C ASP A 30 -19.71 4.77 20.92
N ILE A 31 -19.04 4.05 21.81
CA ILE A 31 -18.60 2.67 21.57
C ILE A 31 -19.76 1.74 21.17
N LYS A 32 -20.99 2.07 21.56
CA LYS A 32 -22.22 1.35 21.17
C LYS A 32 -22.63 1.53 19.71
N ASP A 33 -21.98 2.45 18.99
CA ASP A 33 -22.20 2.62 17.56
C ASP A 33 -21.44 1.56 16.74
N SER A 34 -20.54 0.79 17.37
CA SER A 34 -19.86 -0.34 16.76
C SER A 34 -20.83 -1.48 16.44
N ASN A 35 -20.63 -2.11 15.29
CA ASN A 35 -21.29 -3.36 14.89
C ASN A 35 -20.49 -4.59 15.32
N MET A 36 -19.32 -4.40 15.92
CA MET A 36 -18.45 -5.47 16.40
C MET A 36 -18.73 -5.75 17.86
N GLU A 37 -18.71 -7.01 18.28
CA GLU A 37 -18.84 -7.36 19.69
C GLU A 37 -17.47 -7.44 20.37
N MET A 38 -17.42 -7.03 21.65
CA MET A 38 -16.23 -7.21 22.47
C MET A 38 -15.98 -8.70 22.73
N GLY A 39 -14.73 -9.14 22.54
CA GLY A 39 -14.30 -10.53 22.73
C GLY A 39 -14.30 -11.37 21.45
N TRP A 40 -14.73 -10.83 20.30
CA TRP A 40 -14.45 -11.47 19.02
C TRP A 40 -12.96 -11.47 18.74
N SER A 41 -12.48 -12.52 18.06
CA SER A 41 -11.04 -12.75 17.88
C SER A 41 -10.33 -11.64 17.11
N ILE A 42 -11.05 -10.93 16.24
CA ILE A 42 -10.49 -9.88 15.38
C ILE A 42 -10.56 -8.49 16.00
N THR A 43 -11.39 -8.29 17.04
CA THR A 43 -11.57 -6.98 17.67
C THR A 43 -11.08 -6.91 19.09
N GLY A 44 -10.63 -7.99 19.72
CA GLY A 44 -10.12 -7.97 21.09
C GLY A 44 -11.20 -7.91 22.18
N ASP A 45 -10.79 -8.15 23.43
CA ASP A 45 -11.68 -8.22 24.61
C ASP A 45 -11.57 -7.01 25.56
N GLY A 46 -10.76 -6.02 25.19
CA GLY A 46 -10.51 -4.79 25.93
C GLY A 46 -9.75 -4.96 27.25
N ARG A 47 -9.15 -6.13 27.52
CA ARG A 47 -8.53 -6.43 28.83
C ARG A 47 -7.07 -6.04 28.92
N THR A 48 -6.31 -6.13 27.83
CA THR A 48 -4.90 -5.72 27.77
C THR A 48 -4.68 -4.76 26.60
N PHE A 49 -3.46 -4.22 26.50
CA PHE A 49 -3.07 -3.42 25.34
C PHE A 49 -2.85 -4.29 24.08
N GLU A 50 -2.67 -5.60 24.23
CA GLU A 50 -2.60 -6.53 23.09
C GLU A 50 -3.98 -7.02 22.63
N THR A 51 -5.01 -6.84 23.46
CA THR A 51 -6.39 -7.26 23.19
C THR A 51 -7.35 -6.09 23.30
N ASP A 52 -6.90 -4.88 22.96
CA ASP A 52 -7.75 -3.69 22.96
C ASP A 52 -8.99 -3.92 22.10
N TRP A 53 -10.12 -3.33 22.52
CA TRP A 53 -11.35 -3.49 21.77
C TRP A 53 -11.40 -2.51 20.61
N ASP A 54 -11.18 -2.99 19.38
CA ASP A 54 -11.25 -2.21 18.15
C ASP A 54 -12.71 -1.93 17.77
N TYR A 55 -13.33 -0.96 18.45
CA TYR A 55 -14.74 -0.65 18.24
C TYR A 55 -14.99 0.22 17.00
N PHE A 56 -14.00 1.00 16.55
CA PHE A 56 -14.18 2.04 15.53
C PHE A 56 -13.54 1.67 14.19
N HIS A 57 -12.28 1.21 14.21
CA HIS A 57 -11.46 0.90 13.04
C HIS A 57 -11.48 2.01 11.96
N LEU A 58 -10.70 3.06 12.20
CA LEU A 58 -10.53 4.16 11.23
C LEU A 58 -9.71 3.64 10.05
N ASP A 59 -10.32 3.60 8.87
CA ASP A 59 -9.66 3.06 7.68
C ASP A 59 -9.22 4.18 6.70
N SER A 60 -9.95 5.28 6.61
CA SER A 60 -9.65 6.29 5.60
C SER A 60 -10.00 7.69 6.05
N ILE A 61 -9.21 8.64 5.56
CA ILE A 61 -9.43 10.06 5.72
C ILE A 61 -9.14 10.78 4.40
N ASP A 62 -9.95 11.78 4.08
CA ASP A 62 -9.77 12.67 2.94
C ASP A 62 -10.10 14.11 3.33
N LYS A 63 -9.42 15.09 2.71
CA LYS A 63 -9.62 16.51 3.00
C LYS A 63 -10.49 17.17 1.93
N MET A 64 -11.47 17.94 2.36
CA MET A 64 -12.41 18.67 1.50
C MET A 64 -11.92 20.08 1.16
N GLN A 65 -12.54 20.74 0.17
CA GLN A 65 -12.20 22.10 -0.25
C GLN A 65 -12.38 23.15 0.86
N ASP A 66 -13.39 22.99 1.72
CA ASP A 66 -13.63 23.86 2.89
C ASP A 66 -12.65 23.60 4.06
N GLY A 67 -11.71 22.67 3.86
CA GLY A 67 -10.70 22.26 4.83
C GLY A 67 -11.15 21.16 5.78
N SER A 68 -12.44 20.84 5.83
CA SER A 68 -12.99 19.74 6.65
C SER A 68 -12.49 18.38 6.20
N TYR A 69 -12.75 17.36 7.03
CA TYR A 69 -12.28 16.01 6.79
C TYR A 69 -13.44 15.05 6.63
N LEU A 70 -13.29 14.09 5.72
CA LEU A 70 -14.21 12.97 5.56
C LEU A 70 -13.47 11.70 5.99
N THR A 71 -14.00 11.00 6.99
CA THR A 71 -13.37 9.79 7.55
C THR A 71 -14.33 8.60 7.54
N SER A 72 -13.80 7.39 7.43
CA SER A 72 -14.56 6.14 7.48
C SER A 72 -14.27 5.36 8.76
N GLY A 73 -15.33 4.95 9.46
CA GLY A 73 -15.27 3.93 10.49
C GLY A 73 -15.80 2.61 9.93
N ARG A 74 -14.90 1.63 9.76
CA ARG A 74 -15.25 0.29 9.26
C ARG A 74 -16.24 -0.38 10.20
N HIS A 75 -15.95 -0.38 11.50
CA HIS A 75 -16.73 -1.12 12.49
C HIS A 75 -18.05 -0.44 12.85
N THR A 76 -18.20 0.86 12.62
CA THR A 76 -19.51 1.55 12.75
C THR A 76 -20.31 1.58 11.45
N SER A 77 -19.74 1.10 10.33
CA SER A 77 -20.34 1.19 8.99
C SER A 77 -20.80 2.61 8.63
N THR A 78 -20.04 3.61 9.10
CA THR A 78 -20.42 5.03 9.03
C THR A 78 -19.28 5.87 8.47
N ILE A 79 -19.64 6.83 7.63
CA ILE A 79 -18.76 7.88 7.14
C ILE A 79 -19.07 9.17 7.91
N TYR A 80 -18.04 9.86 8.38
CA TYR A 80 -18.16 11.05 9.21
C TYR A 80 -17.51 12.24 8.51
N LYS A 81 -18.24 13.36 8.43
CA LYS A 81 -17.62 14.66 8.13
C LYS A 81 -17.24 15.34 9.43
N MET A 82 -15.99 15.77 9.55
CA MET A 82 -15.43 16.39 10.74
C MET A 82 -15.03 17.84 10.47
N SER A 83 -15.34 18.71 11.43
CA SER A 83 -14.96 20.12 11.42
C SER A 83 -13.44 20.28 11.38
N PRO A 84 -12.89 21.18 10.55
CA PRO A 84 -11.46 21.45 10.54
C PRO A 84 -10.96 22.26 11.72
N LYS A 85 -11.88 22.80 12.55
CA LYS A 85 -11.53 23.67 13.68
C LYS A 85 -11.19 22.88 14.94
N ASP A 86 -11.94 21.83 15.18
CA ASP A 86 -11.97 21.10 16.45
C ASP A 86 -12.27 19.60 16.27
N GLY A 87 -12.45 19.13 15.04
CA GLY A 87 -12.82 17.74 14.77
C GLY A 87 -14.25 17.38 15.11
N SER A 88 -15.11 18.34 15.45
CA SER A 88 -16.51 18.04 15.76
C SER A 88 -17.21 17.34 14.59
N ILE A 89 -17.98 16.28 14.86
CA ILE A 89 -18.76 15.59 13.81
C ILE A 89 -19.86 16.53 13.29
N LEU A 90 -19.76 16.90 12.02
CA LEU A 90 -20.72 17.75 11.32
C LEU A 90 -21.92 16.96 10.79
N TRP A 91 -21.68 15.75 10.27
CA TRP A 91 -22.71 14.80 9.88
C TRP A 91 -22.18 13.37 9.77
N ARG A 92 -23.11 12.41 9.76
CA ARG A 92 -22.90 10.97 9.65
C ARG A 92 -23.67 10.41 8.45
N LEU A 93 -23.02 9.57 7.65
CA LEU A 93 -23.64 8.85 6.55
C LEU A 93 -23.49 7.33 6.79
N GLY A 94 -24.61 6.63 6.92
CA GLY A 94 -24.63 5.20 7.22
C GLY A 94 -24.70 4.90 8.72
N GLY A 95 -24.51 3.62 9.05
CA GLY A 95 -24.64 3.07 10.40
C GLY A 95 -25.95 3.38 11.11
N ASN A 96 -25.91 3.32 12.45
CA ASN A 96 -27.08 3.42 13.31
C ASN A 96 -27.62 4.84 13.51
N LYS A 97 -26.86 5.86 13.08
CA LYS A 97 -27.14 7.29 13.34
C LYS A 97 -26.95 8.15 12.08
N SER A 98 -27.32 7.63 10.90
CA SER A 98 -27.20 8.37 9.64
C SER A 98 -28.07 9.63 9.65
N ASP A 99 -27.49 10.77 9.25
CA ASP A 99 -28.20 12.03 9.00
C ASP A 99 -28.83 12.05 7.59
N PHE A 100 -28.49 11.07 6.74
CA PHE A 100 -28.95 10.97 5.35
C PHE A 100 -29.91 9.81 5.14
N THR A 101 -30.84 10.01 4.20
CA THR A 101 -31.71 8.95 3.69
C THR A 101 -31.08 8.25 2.49
N LEU A 102 -30.86 6.95 2.62
CA LEU A 102 -30.40 6.07 1.54
C LEU A 102 -31.61 5.42 0.85
N LYS A 103 -31.53 5.25 -0.47
CA LYS A 103 -32.57 4.53 -1.22
C LYS A 103 -32.63 3.05 -0.82
N PRO A 104 -33.80 2.39 -0.88
CA PRO A 104 -33.89 0.94 -0.69
C PRO A 104 -32.89 0.19 -1.59
N GLY A 105 -32.18 -0.79 -1.02
CA GLY A 105 -31.13 -1.55 -1.71
C GLY A 105 -29.75 -0.88 -1.71
N LEU A 106 -29.61 0.31 -1.14
CA LEU A 106 -28.31 0.93 -0.87
C LEU A 106 -28.04 0.91 0.64
N ASN A 107 -27.01 0.18 1.04
CA ASN A 107 -26.44 0.17 2.38
C ASN A 107 -24.93 0.37 2.31
N LEU A 108 -24.35 0.82 3.41
CA LEU A 108 -22.92 0.87 3.66
C LEU A 108 -22.61 -0.10 4.80
N SER A 109 -21.53 -0.85 4.66
CA SER A 109 -21.11 -1.81 5.68
C SER A 109 -19.65 -2.17 5.52
N SER A 110 -18.89 -1.98 6.60
CA SER A 110 -17.46 -2.27 6.66
C SER A 110 -16.67 -1.60 5.54
N GLN A 111 -17.12 -0.42 5.10
CA GLN A 111 -16.59 0.24 3.92
C GLN A 111 -15.16 0.74 4.12
N HIS A 112 -14.37 0.81 3.05
CA HIS A 112 -13.01 1.32 3.04
C HIS A 112 -12.84 2.46 2.03
N HIS A 113 -11.77 3.21 2.25
CA HIS A 113 -11.16 4.09 1.24
C HIS A 113 -12.13 5.11 0.67
N VAL A 114 -12.85 5.79 1.56
CA VAL A 114 -13.73 6.90 1.19
C VAL A 114 -12.89 8.05 0.62
N ARG A 115 -13.27 8.54 -0.56
CA ARG A 115 -12.58 9.61 -1.28
C ARG A 115 -13.55 10.62 -1.86
N VAL A 116 -13.23 11.89 -1.73
CA VAL A 116 -13.94 12.99 -2.38
C VAL A 116 -13.52 13.02 -3.86
N ARG A 117 -14.50 13.00 -4.75
CA ARG A 117 -14.30 12.98 -6.22
C ARG A 117 -14.70 14.28 -6.89
N GLY A 118 -15.58 15.05 -6.26
CA GLY A 118 -15.98 16.37 -6.71
C GLY A 118 -16.91 17.02 -5.70
N GLU A 119 -16.88 18.34 -5.63
CA GLU A 119 -17.72 19.16 -4.77
C GLU A 119 -18.32 20.28 -5.61
N ASP A 120 -19.58 20.61 -5.33
CA ASP A 120 -20.28 21.74 -5.93
C ASP A 120 -21.27 22.34 -4.92
N GLU A 121 -22.01 23.37 -5.35
CA GLU A 121 -22.95 24.10 -4.49
C GLU A 121 -24.05 23.24 -3.87
N ASN A 122 -24.41 22.10 -4.48
CA ASN A 122 -25.51 21.23 -4.03
C ASN A 122 -25.02 20.01 -3.24
N GLY A 123 -23.70 19.83 -3.09
CA GLY A 123 -23.11 18.76 -2.30
C GLY A 123 -21.83 18.17 -2.90
N MET A 124 -21.67 16.85 -2.83
CA MET A 124 -20.42 16.20 -3.21
C MET A 124 -20.62 14.82 -3.83
N THR A 125 -19.66 14.41 -4.64
CA THR A 125 -19.53 13.04 -5.13
C THR A 125 -18.38 12.37 -4.38
N ILE A 126 -18.63 11.20 -3.82
CA ILE A 126 -17.63 10.37 -3.14
C ILE A 126 -17.50 9.01 -3.81
N SER A 127 -16.36 8.36 -3.65
CA SER A 127 -16.21 6.93 -3.94
C SER A 127 -15.79 6.17 -2.70
N LEU A 128 -16.11 4.88 -2.63
CA LEU A 128 -15.68 3.99 -1.55
C LEU A 128 -15.68 2.53 -2.03
N LEU A 129 -15.00 1.65 -1.29
CA LEU A 129 -15.18 0.21 -1.38
C LEU A 129 -16.18 -0.21 -0.30
N ASN A 130 -17.33 -0.78 -0.69
CA ASN A 130 -18.29 -1.35 0.24
C ASN A 130 -18.00 -2.85 0.36
N ASN A 131 -17.30 -3.24 1.43
CA ASN A 131 -16.87 -4.63 1.64
C ASN A 131 -18.07 -5.56 1.82
N ALA A 132 -19.13 -5.11 2.50
CA ALA A 132 -20.31 -5.93 2.78
C ALA A 132 -20.04 -7.20 3.60
N ASN A 133 -18.88 -7.25 4.26
CA ASN A 133 -18.42 -8.32 5.13
C ASN A 133 -17.58 -7.72 6.27
N ASP A 134 -17.87 -8.09 7.52
CA ASP A 134 -17.05 -7.79 8.71
C ASP A 134 -16.40 -9.05 9.31
N GLU A 135 -16.35 -10.15 8.54
CA GLU A 135 -15.88 -11.50 8.93
C GLU A 135 -16.83 -12.28 9.84
N HIS A 136 -17.89 -11.64 10.35
CA HIS A 136 -18.94 -12.28 11.15
C HIS A 136 -20.33 -12.18 10.49
N HIS A 137 -20.56 -11.11 9.74
CA HIS A 137 -21.80 -10.75 9.08
C HIS A 137 -21.54 -10.40 7.63
N GLN A 138 -22.46 -10.84 6.77
CA GLN A 138 -22.51 -10.50 5.36
C GLN A 138 -23.77 -9.70 5.07
N THR A 139 -23.63 -8.49 4.53
CA THR A 139 -24.76 -7.59 4.25
C THR A 139 -25.16 -7.53 2.78
N ALA A 140 -24.35 -8.11 1.88
CA ALA A 140 -24.63 -8.24 0.46
C ALA A 140 -23.94 -9.48 -0.12
N LEU A 141 -24.35 -9.94 -1.31
CA LEU A 141 -23.80 -11.13 -1.95
C LEU A 141 -22.35 -10.98 -2.44
N SER A 142 -21.88 -9.74 -2.62
CA SER A 142 -20.52 -9.43 -3.08
C SER A 142 -20.13 -8.02 -2.64
N SER A 143 -18.83 -7.77 -2.54
CA SER A 143 -18.32 -6.41 -2.35
C SER A 143 -18.50 -5.58 -3.60
N SER A 144 -18.55 -4.27 -3.43
CA SER A 144 -18.64 -3.36 -4.58
C SER A 144 -17.94 -2.03 -4.35
N GLY A 145 -17.28 -1.53 -5.39
CA GLY A 145 -16.91 -0.13 -5.46
C GLY A 145 -18.16 0.71 -5.70
N LEU A 146 -18.40 1.73 -4.87
CA LEU A 146 -19.54 2.64 -5.03
C LEU A 146 -19.05 4.03 -5.39
N VAL A 147 -19.77 4.69 -6.29
CA VAL A 147 -19.72 6.15 -6.47
C VAL A 147 -21.07 6.71 -6.06
N LEU A 148 -21.06 7.60 -5.07
CA LEU A 148 -22.25 8.14 -4.45
C LEU A 148 -22.29 9.65 -4.62
N ARG A 149 -23.47 10.17 -4.91
CA ARG A 149 -23.78 11.59 -4.85
C ARG A 149 -24.49 11.88 -3.53
N ILE A 150 -23.91 12.78 -2.74
CA ILE A 150 -24.44 13.25 -1.46
C ILE A 150 -25.06 14.61 -1.69
N GLY A 151 -26.39 14.70 -1.61
CA GLY A 151 -27.12 15.97 -1.68
C GLY A 151 -27.19 16.60 -0.30
N MET A 152 -26.55 17.75 -0.11
CA MET A 152 -26.44 18.39 1.21
C MET A 152 -27.71 19.17 1.59
N ASP A 153 -28.42 19.75 0.62
CA ASP A 153 -29.69 20.44 0.89
C ASP A 153 -30.84 19.45 1.12
N THR A 154 -30.78 18.30 0.44
CA THR A 154 -31.84 17.30 0.46
C THR A 154 -31.59 16.20 1.50
N MET A 155 -30.37 16.10 2.04
CA MET A 155 -29.93 15.00 2.92
C MET A 155 -30.25 13.61 2.32
N HIS A 156 -30.04 13.48 1.01
CA HIS A 156 -30.31 12.25 0.25
C HIS A 156 -29.04 11.76 -0.43
N VAL A 157 -28.89 10.43 -0.44
CA VAL A 157 -27.80 9.77 -1.17
C VAL A 157 -28.31 9.10 -2.43
N THR A 158 -27.64 9.37 -3.54
CA THR A 158 -27.90 8.72 -4.83
C THR A 158 -26.71 7.87 -5.24
N LEU A 159 -26.96 6.61 -5.57
CA LEU A 159 -25.99 5.75 -6.22
C LEU A 159 -25.78 6.24 -7.66
N VAL A 160 -24.54 6.60 -7.99
CA VAL A 160 -24.15 7.01 -9.35
C VAL A 160 -23.65 5.80 -10.11
N HIS A 161 -22.69 5.05 -9.54
CA HIS A 161 -22.10 3.85 -10.12
C HIS A 161 -21.88 2.77 -9.06
N ARG A 162 -21.95 1.50 -9.50
CA ARG A 162 -21.64 0.33 -8.68
C ARG A 162 -20.81 -0.66 -9.48
N TYR A 163 -19.56 -0.83 -9.05
CA TYR A 163 -18.62 -1.80 -9.60
C TYR A 163 -18.64 -3.05 -8.74
N TYR A 164 -19.22 -4.13 -9.25
CA TYR A 164 -19.23 -5.40 -8.53
C TYR A 164 -17.85 -6.05 -8.54
N SER A 165 -17.54 -6.73 -7.44
CA SER A 165 -16.37 -7.60 -7.39
C SER A 165 -16.48 -8.70 -8.46
N PRO A 166 -15.40 -8.99 -9.21
CA PRO A 166 -15.37 -10.10 -10.15
C PRO A 166 -15.70 -11.39 -9.44
N GLN A 167 -16.44 -12.27 -10.12
CA GLN A 167 -16.83 -13.58 -9.60
C GLN A 167 -17.67 -13.53 -8.30
N GLY A 168 -18.17 -12.35 -7.90
CA GLY A 168 -19.01 -12.18 -6.72
C GLY A 168 -18.27 -12.26 -5.39
N LEU A 169 -16.97 -11.97 -5.37
CA LEU A 169 -16.18 -12.09 -4.14
C LEU A 169 -16.59 -11.06 -3.07
N LEU A 170 -16.50 -11.48 -1.82
CA LEU A 170 -16.50 -10.60 -0.66
C LEU A 170 -15.04 -10.30 -0.31
N ALA A 171 -14.69 -9.03 -0.30
CA ALA A 171 -13.43 -8.51 0.22
C ALA A 171 -13.46 -8.62 1.75
N ASP A 172 -13.01 -9.77 2.25
CA ASP A 172 -12.53 -9.94 3.62
C ASP A 172 -11.15 -9.29 3.80
N ARG A 173 -10.33 -9.30 2.73
CA ARG A 173 -8.96 -8.79 2.69
C ARG A 173 -8.71 -7.86 1.51
N GLU A 174 -7.70 -7.01 1.61
CA GLU A 174 -7.29 -6.09 0.54
C GLU A 174 -6.29 -6.77 -0.43
N ASP A 175 -6.69 -7.81 -1.14
CA ASP A 175 -5.77 -8.65 -1.93
C ASP A 175 -5.92 -8.51 -3.47
N SER A 176 -6.90 -7.73 -3.92
CA SER A 176 -7.31 -7.65 -5.33
C SER A 176 -7.49 -6.22 -5.81
N LEU A 177 -7.25 -6.02 -7.11
CA LEU A 177 -7.43 -4.75 -7.81
C LEU A 177 -8.20 -5.00 -9.11
N THR A 178 -9.21 -4.17 -9.35
CA THR A 178 -9.98 -4.18 -10.60
C THR A 178 -10.03 -2.79 -11.21
N GLU A 179 -10.02 -2.74 -12.53
CA GLU A 179 -10.18 -1.52 -13.32
C GLU A 179 -11.39 -1.69 -14.23
N HIS A 180 -12.25 -0.67 -14.24
CA HIS A 180 -13.49 -0.65 -15.00
C HIS A 180 -13.50 0.60 -15.88
N ILE A 181 -14.14 0.51 -17.04
CA ILE A 181 -14.43 1.74 -17.79
C ILE A 181 -15.61 2.49 -17.16
N LEU A 182 -15.64 3.81 -17.37
CA LEU A 182 -16.54 4.74 -16.67
C LEU A 182 -18.04 4.51 -16.92
N ASP A 183 -18.42 3.80 -17.99
CA ASP A 183 -19.82 3.45 -18.27
C ASP A 183 -20.25 2.12 -17.64
N ASP A 184 -19.39 1.52 -16.80
CA ASP A 184 -19.56 0.25 -16.09
C ASP A 184 -19.83 -0.95 -17.01
N SER A 185 -19.65 -0.82 -18.33
CA SER A 185 -20.02 -1.88 -19.27
C SER A 185 -19.07 -3.07 -19.26
N HIS A 186 -17.81 -2.88 -18.84
CA HIS A 186 -16.85 -3.97 -18.67
C HIS A 186 -15.66 -3.64 -17.76
N MET A 187 -15.17 -4.68 -17.10
CA MET A 187 -13.86 -4.69 -16.44
C MET A 187 -12.76 -4.85 -17.49
N VAL A 188 -11.71 -4.05 -17.39
CA VAL A 188 -10.57 -4.05 -18.33
C VAL A 188 -9.30 -4.66 -17.74
N PHE A 189 -9.22 -4.76 -16.42
CA PHE A 189 -8.07 -5.34 -15.73
C PHE A 189 -8.49 -5.91 -14.39
N GLU A 190 -7.94 -7.06 -14.05
CA GLU A 190 -8.05 -7.72 -12.75
C GLU A 190 -6.68 -8.26 -12.37
N THR A 191 -6.29 -8.06 -11.12
CA THR A 191 -5.13 -8.72 -10.53
C THR A 191 -5.42 -9.08 -9.08
N LYS A 192 -4.83 -10.19 -8.64
CA LYS A 192 -4.93 -10.70 -7.28
C LYS A 192 -3.55 -11.14 -6.82
N LEU A 193 -3.25 -10.93 -5.54
CA LEU A 193 -2.09 -11.53 -4.91
C LEU A 193 -2.20 -13.06 -4.91
N GLU A 194 -1.16 -13.74 -5.40
CA GLU A 194 -1.07 -15.21 -5.33
C GLU A 194 -0.76 -15.68 -3.91
N ASP A 195 0.00 -14.88 -3.14
CA ASP A 195 0.31 -15.17 -1.75
C ASP A 195 -0.92 -14.89 -0.86
N PRO A 196 -1.50 -15.91 -0.21
CA PRO A 196 -2.69 -15.75 0.62
C PRO A 196 -2.41 -14.96 1.92
N THR A 197 -1.15 -14.66 2.22
CA THR A 197 -0.72 -13.85 3.37
C THR A 197 -0.44 -12.39 3.00
N GLY A 198 -0.46 -12.06 1.72
CA GLY A 198 -0.20 -10.70 1.25
C GLY A 198 -1.44 -9.80 1.33
N TYR A 199 -1.20 -8.50 1.60
CA TYR A 199 -2.24 -7.47 1.66
C TYR A 199 -1.78 -6.19 0.95
N TRP A 200 -2.70 -5.51 0.27
CA TRP A 200 -2.51 -4.23 -0.40
C TRP A 200 -3.55 -3.22 0.05
N TYR A 201 -3.15 -2.30 0.92
CA TYR A 201 -4.09 -1.28 1.38
C TYR A 201 -4.48 -0.26 0.29
N ARG A 202 -3.55 0.04 -0.63
CA ARG A 202 -3.77 1.00 -1.70
C ARG A 202 -2.92 0.69 -2.91
N ASN A 203 -3.55 0.80 -4.07
CA ASN A 203 -2.90 0.60 -5.37
C ASN A 203 -2.98 1.90 -6.18
N TRP A 204 -1.89 2.21 -6.89
CA TRP A 204 -1.84 3.33 -7.83
C TRP A 204 -1.41 2.84 -9.21
N LYS A 205 -2.17 3.22 -10.23
CA LYS A 205 -1.77 3.08 -11.63
C LYS A 205 -1.38 4.45 -12.16
N VAL A 206 -0.09 4.66 -12.36
CA VAL A 206 0.46 5.92 -12.88
C VAL A 206 1.53 5.62 -13.91
N ASN A 207 1.72 6.53 -14.86
CA ASN A 207 2.91 6.49 -15.71
C ASN A 207 4.11 6.95 -14.88
N LEU A 208 4.73 6.00 -14.20
CA LEU A 208 5.86 6.26 -13.33
C LEU A 208 7.13 6.36 -14.19
N THR A 209 7.96 7.36 -13.94
CA THR A 209 9.36 7.39 -14.37
C THR A 209 10.19 7.87 -13.20
N THR A 210 11.20 7.09 -12.83
CA THR A 210 11.98 7.30 -11.61
C THR A 210 13.47 7.34 -11.95
N ALA A 211 14.18 8.23 -11.28
CA ALA A 211 15.64 8.33 -11.33
C ALA A 211 16.17 8.23 -9.89
N PRO A 212 16.42 7.02 -9.37
CA PRO A 212 16.87 6.85 -7.99
C PRO A 212 18.19 7.60 -7.72
N ALA A 213 18.30 8.19 -6.53
CA ALA A 213 19.53 8.87 -6.10
C ALA A 213 20.66 7.89 -5.72
N THR A 214 20.30 6.64 -5.43
CA THR A 214 21.22 5.55 -5.09
C THR A 214 21.86 4.94 -6.33
N SER A 215 22.85 4.08 -6.13
CA SER A 215 23.45 3.27 -7.19
C SER A 215 22.90 1.85 -7.18
N PRO A 216 23.02 1.09 -8.28
CA PRO A 216 22.77 -0.34 -8.28
C PRO A 216 23.53 -1.02 -7.15
N VAL A 217 22.85 -1.92 -6.45
CA VAL A 217 23.46 -2.79 -5.43
C VAL A 217 23.83 -4.10 -6.12
N VAL A 218 25.05 -4.55 -5.85
CA VAL A 218 25.61 -5.77 -6.43
C VAL A 218 26.15 -6.62 -5.30
N TYR A 219 25.79 -7.90 -5.30
CA TYR A 219 26.45 -8.92 -4.51
C TYR A 219 27.15 -9.88 -5.45
N ALA A 220 28.48 -10.01 -5.32
CA ALA A 220 29.31 -10.89 -6.13
C ALA A 220 29.78 -12.07 -5.27
N LEU A 221 29.59 -13.28 -5.76
CA LEU A 221 29.84 -14.53 -5.04
C LEU A 221 30.57 -15.54 -5.92
N SER A 222 31.53 -16.26 -5.34
CA SER A 222 32.04 -17.53 -5.87
C SER A 222 31.83 -18.61 -4.79
N GLU A 223 31.24 -19.75 -5.17
CA GLU A 223 31.00 -20.85 -4.22
C GLU A 223 32.32 -21.51 -3.78
N VAL A 224 33.30 -21.59 -4.68
CA VAL A 224 34.61 -22.19 -4.43
C VAL A 224 35.72 -21.20 -4.74
N THR A 225 36.89 -21.38 -4.13
CA THR A 225 38.04 -20.49 -4.38
C THR A 225 38.48 -20.57 -5.83
N GLY A 226 38.45 -19.43 -6.53
CA GLY A 226 38.80 -19.33 -7.95
C GLY A 226 37.75 -19.93 -8.91
N GLY A 227 36.53 -20.19 -8.42
CA GLY A 227 35.41 -20.68 -9.23
C GLY A 227 34.64 -19.58 -9.98
N PRO A 228 33.64 -19.96 -10.78
CA PRO A 228 32.70 -19.06 -11.45
C PRO A 228 32.18 -17.94 -10.55
N THR A 229 32.21 -16.70 -11.04
CA THR A 229 31.59 -15.57 -10.32
C THR A 229 30.11 -15.43 -10.68
N VAL A 230 29.27 -15.33 -9.66
CA VAL A 230 27.84 -15.07 -9.75
C VAL A 230 27.56 -13.67 -9.20
N TRP A 231 26.88 -12.84 -9.98
CA TRP A 231 26.42 -11.53 -9.59
C TRP A 231 24.92 -11.51 -9.40
N TYR A 232 24.49 -11.00 -8.26
CA TYR A 232 23.11 -10.61 -7.99
C TYR A 232 23.06 -9.09 -8.02
N VAL A 233 22.30 -8.53 -8.95
CA VAL A 233 22.20 -7.09 -9.13
C VAL A 233 20.75 -6.62 -9.08
N SER A 234 20.51 -5.57 -8.31
CA SER A 234 19.22 -4.91 -8.22
C SER A 234 19.40 -3.41 -8.05
N TRP A 235 18.41 -2.62 -8.47
CA TRP A 235 18.41 -1.18 -8.23
C TRP A 235 17.00 -0.71 -7.92
N ASN A 236 16.72 -0.55 -6.63
CA ASN A 236 15.38 -0.24 -6.16
C ASN A 236 14.89 1.10 -6.73
N GLY A 237 13.68 1.07 -7.29
CA GLY A 237 13.08 2.21 -7.96
C GLY A 237 13.66 2.55 -9.33
N ALA A 238 14.62 1.81 -9.89
CA ALA A 238 15.14 2.08 -11.24
C ALA A 238 14.37 1.28 -12.29
N ILE A 239 13.34 1.88 -12.87
CA ILE A 239 12.45 1.20 -13.82
C ILE A 239 12.93 1.28 -15.28
N GLN A 240 13.91 2.14 -15.56
CA GLN A 240 14.40 2.36 -16.93
C GLN A 240 15.58 1.45 -17.30
N VAL A 241 16.05 0.61 -16.37
CA VAL A 241 17.13 -0.34 -16.62
C VAL A 241 16.62 -1.43 -17.55
N HIS A 242 17.24 -1.55 -18.71
CA HIS A 242 16.95 -2.59 -19.69
C HIS A 242 17.96 -3.74 -19.60
N LEU A 243 19.23 -3.41 -19.39
CA LEU A 243 20.31 -4.39 -19.24
C LEU A 243 21.38 -3.92 -18.25
N TRP A 244 22.18 -4.89 -17.82
CA TRP A 244 23.38 -4.73 -17.01
C TRP A 244 24.62 -4.95 -17.86
N ARG A 245 25.53 -3.99 -17.85
CA ARG A 245 26.84 -4.10 -18.48
C ARG A 245 27.88 -4.41 -17.42
N ILE A 246 28.59 -5.51 -17.57
CA ILE A 246 29.55 -5.98 -16.57
C ILE A 246 30.98 -5.76 -17.05
N TYR A 247 31.77 -5.16 -16.16
CA TYR A 247 33.22 -5.07 -16.27
C TYR A 247 33.83 -5.75 -15.06
N ALA A 248 34.84 -6.61 -15.25
CA ALA A 248 35.42 -7.38 -14.16
C ALA A 248 36.94 -7.49 -14.27
N SER A 249 37.61 -7.67 -13.14
CA SER A 249 39.07 -7.69 -13.03
C SER A 249 39.54 -8.65 -11.92
N GLN A 250 40.80 -9.05 -11.98
CA GLN A 250 41.50 -9.67 -10.85
C GLN A 250 42.07 -8.62 -9.88
N GLU A 251 42.23 -7.37 -10.32
CA GLU A 251 42.80 -6.27 -9.54
C GLU A 251 41.74 -5.22 -9.21
N GLN A 252 41.84 -4.61 -8.03
CA GLN A 252 40.82 -3.68 -7.54
C GLN A 252 40.71 -2.42 -8.41
N TRP A 253 41.84 -1.91 -8.90
CA TRP A 253 41.93 -0.55 -9.46
C TRP A 253 42.28 -0.50 -10.96
N ASP A 254 42.58 -1.64 -11.57
CA ASP A 254 42.97 -1.74 -12.98
C ASP A 254 42.52 -3.08 -13.57
N GLY A 255 42.74 -3.30 -14.87
CA GLY A 255 42.51 -4.59 -15.53
C GLY A 255 41.05 -4.95 -15.79
N TYR A 256 40.13 -3.99 -15.64
CA TYR A 256 38.70 -4.22 -15.91
C TYR A 256 38.46 -4.49 -17.38
N GLN A 257 38.08 -5.72 -17.69
CA GLN A 257 37.66 -6.13 -19.01
C GLN A 257 36.13 -6.16 -19.11
N PHE A 258 35.63 -5.88 -20.31
CA PHE A 258 34.21 -6.02 -20.60
C PHE A 258 33.84 -7.51 -20.67
N VAL A 259 32.94 -7.93 -19.78
CA VAL A 259 32.46 -9.32 -19.70
C VAL A 259 31.25 -9.53 -20.60
N GLY A 260 30.27 -8.62 -20.58
CA GLY A 260 29.06 -8.79 -21.37
C GLY A 260 27.93 -7.83 -21.01
N ASN A 261 26.86 -7.89 -21.82
CA ASN A 261 25.58 -7.26 -21.57
C ASN A 261 24.55 -8.34 -21.21
N PHE A 262 23.79 -8.13 -20.14
CA PHE A 262 22.83 -9.10 -19.62
C PHE A 262 21.49 -8.40 -19.38
N GLU A 263 20.42 -8.91 -19.99
CA GLU A 263 19.08 -8.32 -19.83
C GLU A 263 18.64 -8.34 -18.36
N LYS A 264 17.96 -7.28 -17.93
CA LYS A 264 17.38 -7.23 -16.58
C LYS A 264 16.17 -8.15 -16.52
N VAL A 265 16.18 -9.08 -15.58
CA VAL A 265 15.06 -9.98 -15.28
C VAL A 265 14.55 -9.70 -13.87
N GLY A 266 13.24 -9.51 -13.71
CA GLY A 266 12.61 -9.30 -12.40
C GLY A 266 13.12 -8.06 -11.65
N PHE A 267 13.02 -8.09 -10.31
CA PHE A 267 13.59 -7.08 -9.42
C PHE A 267 15.12 -7.23 -9.28
N GLU A 268 15.57 -8.46 -9.02
CA GLU A 268 16.98 -8.85 -8.92
C GLU A 268 17.35 -9.77 -10.08
N THR A 269 18.44 -9.46 -10.76
CA THR A 269 18.98 -10.25 -11.87
C THR A 269 20.18 -11.06 -11.38
N ARG A 270 20.11 -12.38 -11.53
CA ARG A 270 21.23 -13.30 -11.31
C ARG A 270 21.99 -13.51 -12.62
N ILE A 271 23.28 -13.23 -12.61
CA ILE A 271 24.17 -13.33 -13.77
C ILE A 271 25.37 -14.20 -13.37
N GLU A 272 25.79 -15.12 -14.23
CA GLU A 272 26.88 -16.05 -13.94
C GLU A 272 27.93 -15.99 -15.05
N SER A 273 29.20 -15.96 -14.64
CA SER A 273 30.38 -16.01 -15.49
C SER A 273 31.00 -17.40 -15.46
N GLU A 274 31.60 -17.86 -16.55
CA GLU A 274 32.39 -19.10 -16.56
C GLU A 274 33.74 -18.94 -15.83
N GLU A 275 34.23 -17.71 -15.73
CA GLU A 275 35.50 -17.34 -15.09
C GLU A 275 35.29 -16.73 -13.70
N TYR A 276 36.33 -16.82 -12.86
CA TYR A 276 36.44 -16.09 -11.60
C TYR A 276 36.89 -14.65 -11.84
N PHE A 277 36.28 -13.70 -11.16
CA PHE A 277 36.75 -12.31 -11.07
C PHE A 277 36.77 -11.84 -9.62
N ALA A 278 37.90 -11.31 -9.15
CA ALA A 278 38.00 -10.78 -7.79
C ALA A 278 37.23 -9.46 -7.60
N TRP A 279 37.11 -8.66 -8.66
CA TRP A 279 36.48 -7.33 -8.62
C TRP A 279 35.56 -7.09 -9.80
N THR A 280 34.44 -6.41 -9.57
CA THR A 280 33.43 -6.12 -10.60
C THR A 280 32.89 -4.70 -10.50
N ILE A 281 32.62 -4.08 -11.65
CA ILE A 281 31.80 -2.88 -11.79
C ILE A 281 30.62 -3.24 -12.70
N ILE A 282 29.39 -2.99 -12.23
CA ILE A 282 28.18 -3.20 -13.02
C ILE A 282 27.53 -1.86 -13.32
N GLU A 283 27.23 -1.62 -14.60
CA GLU A 283 26.55 -0.44 -15.11
C GLU A 283 25.12 -0.78 -15.54
N ALA A 284 24.14 -0.04 -15.03
CA ALA A 284 22.77 -0.05 -15.52
C ALA A 284 22.68 0.73 -16.83
N VAL A 285 22.03 0.14 -17.84
CA VAL A 285 21.87 0.72 -19.18
C VAL A 285 20.40 0.75 -19.57
N ASP A 286 19.96 1.82 -20.21
CA ASP A 286 18.58 1.97 -20.68
C ASP A 286 18.31 1.27 -22.03
N GLY A 287 17.05 1.28 -22.47
CA GLY A 287 16.64 0.65 -23.74
C GLY A 287 17.21 1.32 -25.00
N ALA A 288 17.86 2.48 -24.89
CA ALA A 288 18.58 3.15 -25.98
C ALA A 288 20.09 2.88 -25.94
N GLY A 289 20.57 2.05 -25.00
CA GLY A 289 21.98 1.72 -24.82
C GLY A 289 22.78 2.76 -24.03
N ARG A 290 22.11 3.73 -23.37
CA ARG A 290 22.77 4.79 -22.60
C ARG A 290 23.01 4.33 -21.16
N ALA A 291 24.20 4.61 -20.64
CA ALA A 291 24.53 4.39 -19.25
C ALA A 291 23.65 5.27 -18.33
N LEU A 292 23.01 4.66 -17.36
CA LEU A 292 22.22 5.34 -16.34
C LEU A 292 23.08 5.63 -15.11
N ARG A 293 23.72 4.58 -14.55
CA ARG A 293 24.60 4.64 -13.38
C ARG A 293 25.34 3.31 -13.20
N ASN A 294 26.46 3.29 -12.48
CA ASN A 294 27.17 2.08 -12.09
C ASN A 294 27.15 1.85 -10.56
N SER A 295 27.72 0.75 -10.08
CA SER A 295 27.83 0.37 -8.65
C SER A 295 28.59 1.36 -7.74
N SER A 296 28.97 2.55 -8.23
CA SER A 296 29.79 3.60 -7.60
C SER A 296 31.22 3.21 -7.21
N VAL A 297 31.44 1.97 -6.80
CA VAL A 297 32.73 1.39 -6.45
C VAL A 297 32.86 0.00 -7.05
N SER A 298 34.10 -0.47 -7.14
CA SER A 298 34.40 -1.86 -7.44
C SER A 298 33.88 -2.77 -6.32
N VAL A 299 33.15 -3.80 -6.70
CA VAL A 299 32.54 -4.79 -5.81
C VAL A 299 33.47 -5.99 -5.74
N THR A 300 33.87 -6.38 -4.53
CA THR A 300 34.69 -7.58 -4.32
C THR A 300 33.84 -8.84 -4.39
N THR A 301 34.37 -9.91 -4.96
CA THR A 301 33.72 -11.22 -4.99
C THR A 301 33.97 -11.95 -3.68
N PHE A 302 32.90 -12.23 -2.93
CA PHE A 302 32.96 -13.06 -1.74
C PHE A 302 33.16 -14.52 -2.14
N THR A 303 34.07 -15.24 -1.46
CA THR A 303 34.31 -16.67 -1.70
C THR A 303 33.86 -17.47 -0.49
N ARG A 304 32.87 -18.36 -0.67
CA ARG A 304 32.25 -19.09 0.44
C ARG A 304 33.19 -20.07 1.16
N ASP A 305 34.20 -20.59 0.46
CA ASP A 305 35.11 -21.63 0.94
C ASP A 305 36.21 -21.16 1.94
N LEU A 306 36.39 -19.86 2.18
CA LEU A 306 37.46 -19.36 3.06
C LEU A 306 36.98 -18.81 4.42
N ASP A 307 35.73 -18.38 4.52
CA ASP A 307 35.29 -17.62 5.71
C ASP A 307 34.56 -18.45 6.79
N LEU A 308 34.30 -19.74 6.56
CA LEU A 308 33.67 -20.62 7.57
C LEU A 308 34.66 -21.46 8.38
N ILE A 309 35.94 -21.54 7.98
CA ILE A 309 36.95 -22.34 8.68
C ILE A 309 37.70 -21.52 9.74
N GLU A 310 37.89 -20.21 9.55
CA GLU A 310 38.60 -19.38 10.56
C GLU A 310 37.72 -18.98 11.77
N GLN A 311 36.39 -18.98 11.65
CA GLN A 311 35.49 -18.68 12.78
C GLN A 311 35.10 -19.89 13.65
N GLN A 312 35.44 -21.11 13.25
CA GLN A 312 35.17 -22.32 14.07
C GLN A 312 36.33 -22.76 14.95
N ASN A 313 37.48 -22.07 14.94
CA ASN A 313 38.64 -22.39 15.79
C ASN A 313 38.87 -21.38 16.94
N ILE A 314 37.87 -20.57 17.29
CA ILE A 314 37.88 -19.75 18.52
C ILE A 314 36.58 -20.02 19.31
N LEU A 315 36.40 -21.25 19.77
CA LEU A 315 35.61 -21.61 20.96
C LEU A 315 36.23 -22.85 21.61
#